data_AF-A0A367AB83-F1
#
_entry.id   AF-A0A367AB83-F1
#
_cell.length_a   1.000
_cell.length_b   1.000
_cell.length_c   1.000
_cell.angle_alpha   90.00
_cell.angle_beta   90.00
_cell.angle_gamma   90.00
#
_symmetry.space_group_name_H-M   'P 1'
#
loop_
_entity.id
_entity.type
_entity.pdbx_description
1 polymer ?
#
loop_
_entity_poly.entity_id
_entity_poly.type
_entity_poly.pdbx_seq_one_letter_code
_entity_poly.pdbx_strand_id
1 'polypeptide(L)'
;MTSELATLRLRPAVHTHDVQDGRVRRHPQSHFLDFLIDGVSLVSTAHEQDNLVTDLNRDWVPDAVAPAVETLLGRRASPDLDAGRVPLLVCGSCGDLACGAVTAKLDVGTKEVTWSEFRWENGYEGPEPIDSLPDQVRFDRAQYEAELADAVHRVATLPESEPRFLERPRRGRHLRWPWKPRKD
;
A
#
# COMPACT_ATOMS: atom_id res chain seq x y z
N MET A 1 -4.21 30.96 5.80
CA MET A 1 -3.36 30.40 4.73
C MET A 1 -4.15 29.27 4.11
N THR A 2 -4.71 29.49 2.92
CA THR A 2 -5.34 28.42 2.13
C THR A 2 -4.24 27.50 1.66
N SER A 3 -4.15 26.29 2.23
CA SER A 3 -3.33 25.23 1.66
C SER A 3 -3.85 24.93 0.26
N GLU A 4 -2.96 24.87 -0.73
CA GLU A 4 -3.29 24.48 -2.10
C GLU A 4 -3.70 22.99 -2.13
N LEU A 5 -4.59 22.64 -3.06
CA LEU A 5 -4.97 21.24 -3.29
C LEU A 5 -3.91 20.56 -4.14
N ALA A 6 -3.35 19.47 -3.61
CA ALA A 6 -2.44 18.61 -4.34
C ALA A 6 -3.18 17.78 -5.38
N THR A 7 -2.43 17.32 -6.38
CA THR A 7 -2.89 16.36 -7.39
C THR A 7 -2.36 14.97 -7.05
N LEU A 8 -3.26 14.00 -6.93
CA LEU A 8 -2.89 12.58 -6.88
C LEU A 8 -2.73 12.04 -8.30
N ARG A 9 -1.71 11.22 -8.53
CA ARG A 9 -1.59 10.36 -9.72
C ARG A 9 -1.13 8.98 -9.31
N LEU A 10 -1.68 7.95 -9.94
CA LEU A 10 -1.15 6.59 -9.82
C LEU A 10 -0.15 6.33 -10.95
N ARG A 11 1.05 5.83 -10.65
CA ARG A 11 2.06 5.53 -11.68
C ARG A 11 2.61 4.10 -11.51
N PRO A 12 2.71 3.30 -12.59
CA PRO A 12 3.43 2.04 -12.54
C PRO A 12 4.85 2.22 -11.98
N ALA A 13 5.18 1.40 -11.00
CA ALA A 13 6.47 1.36 -10.34
C ALA A 13 6.91 -0.09 -10.13
N VAL A 14 8.21 -0.27 -9.94
CA VAL A 14 8.83 -1.55 -9.64
C VAL A 14 9.74 -1.38 -8.43
N HIS A 15 9.57 -2.24 -7.44
CA HIS A 15 10.46 -2.31 -6.29
C HIS A 15 11.15 -3.67 -6.29
N THR A 16 12.47 -3.68 -6.14
CA THR A 16 13.26 -4.91 -6.01
C THR A 16 13.70 -5.02 -4.56
N HIS A 17 13.42 -6.14 -3.92
CA HIS A 17 13.81 -6.38 -2.53
C HIS A 17 14.67 -7.64 -2.40
N ASP A 18 15.45 -7.74 -1.34
CA ASP A 18 16.28 -8.92 -1.08
C ASP A 18 15.49 -9.93 -0.24
N VAL A 19 15.34 -11.15 -0.75
CA VAL A 19 14.83 -12.28 0.04
C VAL A 19 15.94 -13.28 0.25
N GLN A 20 16.24 -13.58 1.52
CA GLN A 20 17.17 -14.63 1.90
C GLN A 20 16.42 -15.84 2.48
N ASP A 21 16.50 -16.98 1.77
CA ASP A 21 16.02 -18.29 2.25
C ASP A 21 17.23 -19.22 2.43
N GLY A 22 17.72 -19.30 3.67
CA GLY A 22 18.94 -20.03 4.02
C GLY A 22 20.16 -19.50 3.26
N ARG A 23 20.66 -20.30 2.30
CA ARG A 23 21.82 -19.96 1.45
C ARG A 23 21.43 -19.32 0.11
N VAL A 24 20.14 -19.23 -0.20
CA VAL A 24 19.67 -18.68 -1.46
C VAL A 24 19.29 -17.21 -1.25
N ARG A 25 19.94 -16.31 -1.99
CA ARG A 25 19.52 -14.90 -2.12
C ARG A 25 18.74 -14.73 -3.40
N ARG A 26 17.67 -13.94 -3.35
CA ARG A 26 16.79 -13.62 -4.47
C ARG A 26 16.46 -12.14 -4.45
N HIS A 27 16.11 -11.63 -5.62
CA HIS A 27 15.74 -10.24 -5.84
C HIS A 27 14.35 -10.17 -6.50
N PRO A 28 13.25 -10.50 -5.79
CA PRO A 28 11.92 -10.44 -6.40
C PRO A 28 11.58 -9.00 -6.77
N GLN A 29 10.84 -8.85 -7.85
CA GLN A 29 10.29 -7.57 -8.29
C GLN A 29 8.81 -7.50 -7.92
N SER A 30 8.42 -6.43 -7.25
CA SER A 30 7.03 -6.07 -6.97
C SER A 30 6.61 -5.02 -7.99
N HIS A 31 5.62 -5.33 -8.82
CA HIS A 31 5.01 -4.38 -9.75
C HIS A 31 3.74 -3.79 -9.16
N PHE A 32 3.68 -2.47 -8.99
CA PHE A 32 2.56 -1.80 -8.31
C PHE A 32 2.28 -0.42 -8.90
N LEU A 33 1.21 0.23 -8.43
CA LEU A 33 0.90 1.63 -8.72
C LEU A 33 1.31 2.54 -7.56
N ASP A 34 2.41 3.25 -7.69
CA ASP A 34 2.86 4.24 -6.71
C ASP A 34 1.95 5.47 -6.68
N PHE A 35 1.85 6.08 -5.50
CA PHE A 35 1.16 7.36 -5.31
C PHE A 35 2.13 8.51 -5.59
N LEU A 36 1.80 9.31 -6.60
CA LEU A 36 2.47 10.57 -6.86
C LEU A 36 1.62 11.72 -6.34
N ILE A 37 2.17 12.48 -5.40
CA ILE A 37 1.57 13.71 -4.86
C ILE A 37 2.31 14.87 -5.50
N ASP A 38 1.62 15.65 -6.33
CA ASP A 38 2.22 16.74 -7.13
C ASP A 38 3.46 16.28 -7.95
N GLY A 39 3.41 15.03 -8.42
CA GLY A 39 4.47 14.41 -9.21
C GLY A 39 5.59 13.77 -8.38
N VAL A 40 5.57 13.90 -7.04
CA VAL A 40 6.56 13.31 -6.14
C VAL A 40 6.08 11.95 -5.64
N SER A 41 6.93 10.93 -5.81
CA SER A 41 6.68 9.55 -5.36
C SER A 41 6.58 9.46 -3.84
N LEU A 42 5.50 8.88 -3.32
CA LEU A 42 5.34 8.64 -1.89
C LEU A 42 6.39 7.65 -1.37
N VAL A 43 6.65 6.56 -2.12
CA VAL A 43 7.70 5.59 -1.76
C VAL A 43 9.06 6.26 -1.61
N SER A 44 9.41 7.16 -2.53
CA SER A 44 10.71 7.86 -2.49
C SER A 44 10.81 8.87 -1.34
N THR A 45 9.69 9.44 -0.89
CA THR A 45 9.67 10.38 0.24
C THR A 45 9.73 9.65 1.58
N ALA A 46 9.15 8.46 1.69
CA ALA A 46 9.19 7.62 2.90
C ALA A 46 10.51 6.84 3.10
N HIS A 47 11.60 7.25 2.45
CA HIS A 47 12.86 6.50 2.21
C HIS A 47 13.58 5.95 3.46
N GLU A 48 13.18 6.31 4.67
CA GLU A 48 13.80 5.75 5.89
C GLU A 48 13.56 4.23 6.04
N GLN A 49 12.58 3.68 5.33
CA GLN A 49 12.14 2.30 5.48
C GLN A 49 12.35 1.52 4.17
N ASP A 50 13.27 0.56 4.21
CA ASP A 50 13.55 -0.32 3.09
C ASP A 50 12.39 -1.30 2.85
N ASN A 51 12.08 -1.60 1.59
CA ASN A 51 11.05 -2.55 1.16
C ASN A 51 9.59 -2.13 1.40
N LEU A 52 9.21 -0.96 0.91
CA LEU A 52 7.82 -0.48 0.89
C LEU A 52 7.22 -0.36 -0.52
N VAL A 53 5.96 -0.76 -0.66
CA VAL A 53 5.13 -0.61 -1.87
C VAL A 53 3.69 -0.27 -1.49
N THR A 54 2.87 0.17 -2.45
CA THR A 54 1.42 0.30 -2.21
C THR A 54 0.70 -1.05 -2.25
N ASP A 55 -0.45 -1.16 -1.58
CA ASP A 55 -1.39 -2.29 -1.74
C ASP A 55 -1.97 -2.45 -3.15
N LEU A 56 -1.77 -1.46 -4.02
CA LEU A 56 -2.11 -1.51 -5.45
C LEU A 56 -1.05 -2.31 -6.24
N ASN A 57 -0.83 -3.56 -5.84
CA ASN A 57 0.23 -4.44 -6.34
C ASN A 57 -0.32 -5.58 -7.19
N ARG A 58 0.36 -5.88 -8.32
CA ARG A 58 -0.01 -6.94 -9.27
C ARG A 58 -0.11 -8.31 -8.61
N ASP A 59 0.79 -8.60 -7.69
CA ASP A 59 0.81 -9.88 -6.98
C ASP A 59 -0.43 -10.09 -6.11
N TRP A 60 -1.17 -9.04 -5.78
CA TRP A 60 -2.30 -9.12 -4.87
C TRP A 60 -3.66 -8.93 -5.57
N VAL A 61 -3.68 -8.98 -6.91
CA VAL A 61 -4.90 -8.94 -7.70
C VAL A 61 -5.62 -10.30 -7.71
N PRO A 62 -6.96 -10.33 -7.65
CA PRO A 62 -7.85 -9.20 -7.30
C PRO A 62 -8.07 -9.06 -5.79
N ASP A 63 -7.72 -10.09 -5.02
CA ASP A 63 -8.20 -10.32 -3.66
C ASP A 63 -7.89 -9.19 -2.68
N ALA A 64 -6.74 -8.51 -2.79
CA ALA A 64 -6.37 -7.41 -1.89
C ALA A 64 -6.53 -6.02 -2.52
N VAL A 65 -6.35 -5.89 -3.85
CA VAL A 65 -6.34 -4.58 -4.51
C VAL A 65 -7.72 -3.90 -4.47
N ALA A 66 -8.81 -4.63 -4.72
CA ALA A 66 -10.14 -4.03 -4.68
C ALA A 66 -10.53 -3.56 -3.26
N PRO A 67 -10.32 -4.35 -2.19
CA PRO A 67 -10.47 -3.84 -0.82
C PRO A 67 -9.59 -2.63 -0.49
N ALA A 68 -8.34 -2.58 -0.96
CA ALA A 68 -7.45 -1.45 -0.73
C ALA A 68 -7.99 -0.16 -1.37
N VAL A 69 -8.51 -0.23 -2.60
CA VAL A 69 -9.18 0.90 -3.24
C VAL A 69 -10.39 1.38 -2.44
N GLU A 70 -11.23 0.46 -1.96
CA GLU A 70 -12.40 0.84 -1.14
C GLU A 70 -12.00 1.47 0.20
N THR A 71 -10.88 1.04 0.79
CA THR A 71 -10.30 1.65 1.99
C THR A 71 -9.81 3.07 1.71
N LEU A 72 -9.08 3.28 0.61
CA LEU A 72 -8.60 4.60 0.17
C LEU A 72 -9.74 5.57 -0.19
N LEU A 73 -10.90 5.04 -0.56
CA LEU A 73 -12.14 5.80 -0.80
C LEU A 73 -12.95 6.07 0.48
N GLY A 74 -12.49 5.60 1.64
CA GLY A 74 -13.18 5.73 2.92
C GLY A 74 -14.46 4.90 3.02
N ARG A 75 -14.66 3.91 2.15
CA ARG A 75 -15.83 3.03 2.10
C ARG A 75 -15.64 1.74 2.88
N ARG A 76 -14.40 1.45 3.26
CA ARG A 76 -14.00 0.28 4.03
C ARG A 76 -13.02 0.71 5.13
N ALA A 77 -13.15 0.10 6.31
CA ALA A 77 -12.22 0.31 7.40
C ALA A 77 -10.91 -0.46 7.20
N SER A 78 -9.81 0.14 7.65
CA SER A 78 -8.53 -0.46 8.02
C SER A 78 -8.66 -1.59 9.04
N PRO A 79 -8.57 -2.91 8.74
CA PRO A 79 -8.30 -3.86 9.81
C PRO A 79 -6.96 -3.50 10.47
N ASP A 80 -6.85 -3.74 11.77
CA ASP A 80 -5.61 -3.58 12.55
C ASP A 80 -5.05 -2.15 12.67
N LEU A 81 -5.77 -1.14 12.17
CA LEU A 81 -5.45 0.29 12.37
C LEU A 81 -6.55 1.01 13.15
N ASP A 82 -6.20 2.13 13.77
CA ASP A 82 -7.19 3.02 14.40
C ASP A 82 -8.27 3.46 13.39
N ALA A 83 -9.48 3.71 13.88
CA ALA A 83 -10.60 4.13 13.04
C ALA A 83 -10.27 5.37 12.21
N GLY A 84 -10.53 5.30 10.91
CA GLY A 84 -10.24 6.37 9.95
C GLY A 84 -8.79 6.41 9.47
N ARG A 85 -7.92 5.48 9.89
CA ARG A 85 -6.59 5.30 9.29
C ARG A 85 -6.63 4.33 8.13
N VAL A 86 -5.74 4.58 7.17
CA VAL A 86 -5.54 3.75 5.98
C VAL A 86 -4.05 3.49 5.76
N PRO A 87 -3.68 2.30 5.29
CA PRO A 87 -2.33 2.04 4.83
C PRO A 87 -2.13 2.73 3.47
N LEU A 88 -1.00 3.41 3.32
CA LEU A 88 -0.57 4.00 2.05
C LEU A 88 0.57 3.17 1.44
N LEU A 89 1.54 2.80 2.27
CA LEU A 89 2.62 1.87 1.92
C LEU A 89 2.66 0.72 2.91
N VAL A 90 2.98 -0.46 2.43
CA VAL A 90 3.13 -1.70 3.20
C VAL A 90 4.40 -2.41 2.78
N CYS A 91 4.80 -3.43 3.55
CA CYS A 91 5.93 -4.29 3.23
C CYS A 91 5.84 -4.91 1.82
N GLY A 92 6.83 -4.64 0.99
CA GLY A 92 6.90 -5.06 -0.41
C GLY A 92 7.04 -6.56 -0.64
N SER A 93 7.38 -7.34 0.40
CA SER A 93 7.51 -8.80 0.30
C SER A 93 6.24 -9.57 0.66
N CYS A 94 5.41 -9.06 1.57
CA CYS A 94 4.26 -9.80 2.10
C CYS A 94 2.95 -9.00 2.15
N GLY A 95 3.00 -7.67 2.05
CA GLY A 95 1.86 -6.79 2.20
C GLY A 95 1.34 -6.68 3.64
N ASP A 96 2.11 -7.15 4.63
CA ASP A 96 1.70 -7.19 6.04
C ASP A 96 2.09 -5.90 6.76
N LEU A 97 1.13 -5.30 7.49
CA LEU A 97 1.34 -4.11 8.31
C LEU A 97 2.32 -4.39 9.46
N ALA A 98 2.36 -5.61 9.99
CA ALA A 98 3.26 -5.97 11.07
C ALA A 98 4.75 -5.93 10.66
N CYS A 99 5.04 -6.01 9.35
CA CYS A 99 6.40 -5.84 8.84
C CYS A 99 6.81 -4.37 8.70
N GLY A 100 5.87 -3.44 8.89
CA GLY A 100 6.06 -2.02 8.67
C GLY A 100 5.16 -1.46 7.59
N ALA A 101 4.49 -0.36 7.91
CA ALA A 101 3.58 0.35 7.03
C ALA A 101 3.66 1.86 7.26
N VAL A 102 3.53 2.61 6.15
CA VAL A 102 3.22 4.04 6.20
C VAL A 102 1.72 4.19 6.14
N THR A 103 1.14 4.75 7.19
CA THR A 103 -0.30 4.96 7.31
C THR A 103 -0.60 6.46 7.38
N ALA A 104 -1.84 6.82 7.05
CA ALA A 104 -2.34 8.17 7.27
C ALA A 104 -3.77 8.10 7.79
N LYS A 105 -4.17 9.15 8.52
CA LYS A 105 -5.57 9.42 8.76
C LYS A 105 -6.22 9.92 7.47
N LEU A 106 -7.35 9.32 7.12
CA LEU A 106 -8.14 9.65 5.95
C LEU A 106 -9.41 10.38 6.38
N ASP A 107 -9.58 11.60 5.89
CA ASP A 107 -10.84 12.34 5.97
C ASP A 107 -11.41 12.54 4.56
N VAL A 108 -12.61 12.00 4.31
CA VAL A 108 -13.30 12.12 3.02
C VAL A 108 -14.46 13.09 3.17
N GLY A 109 -14.19 14.36 2.86
CA GLY A 109 -15.19 15.43 2.89
C GLY A 109 -16.07 15.45 1.64
N THR A 110 -16.93 16.46 1.50
CA THR A 110 -17.83 16.58 0.35
C THR A 110 -17.13 16.99 -0.94
N LYS A 111 -16.06 17.79 -0.86
CA LYS A 111 -15.30 18.31 -2.01
C LYS A 111 -13.83 17.95 -1.99
N GLU A 112 -13.32 17.49 -0.85
CA GLU A 112 -11.90 17.27 -0.65
C GLU A 112 -11.66 15.96 0.09
N VAL A 113 -10.48 15.39 -0.14
CA VAL A 113 -9.94 14.27 0.64
C VAL A 113 -8.67 14.75 1.33
N THR A 114 -8.50 14.44 2.61
CA THR A 114 -7.30 14.80 3.37
C THR A 114 -6.58 13.55 3.85
N TRP A 115 -5.29 13.48 3.59
CA TRP A 115 -4.36 12.58 4.28
C TRP A 115 -3.61 13.40 5.32
N SER A 116 -3.63 12.98 6.57
CA SER A 116 -2.94 13.68 7.67
C SER A 116 -2.39 12.71 8.70
N GLU A 117 -1.61 13.23 9.64
CA GLU A 117 -1.03 12.42 10.73
C GLU A 117 -0.32 11.17 10.18
N PHE A 118 0.58 11.35 9.20
CA PHE A 118 1.36 10.25 8.63
C PHE A 118 2.19 9.57 9.70
N ARG A 119 2.16 8.23 9.74
CA ARG A 119 2.91 7.45 10.73
C ARG A 119 3.54 6.21 10.13
N TRP A 120 4.62 5.79 10.74
CA TRP A 120 5.15 4.43 10.65
C TRP A 120 4.46 3.56 11.69
N GLU A 121 3.92 2.42 11.27
CA GLU A 121 3.23 1.45 12.13
C GLU A 121 3.69 0.02 11.80
N ASN A 122 4.03 -0.77 12.82
CA ASN A 122 4.43 -2.18 12.68
C ASN A 122 3.77 -3.11 13.70
N GLY A 123 2.84 -2.61 14.52
CA GLY A 123 2.12 -3.39 15.54
C GLY A 123 2.96 -3.88 16.74
N TYR A 124 4.28 -3.65 16.74
CA TYR A 124 5.19 -4.01 17.82
C TYR A 124 5.63 -2.80 18.63
N GLU A 125 5.88 -1.69 17.94
CA GLU A 125 6.28 -0.41 18.50
C GLU A 125 5.11 0.59 18.43
N GLY A 126 5.22 1.67 19.20
CA GLY A 126 4.24 2.75 19.12
C GLY A 126 4.30 3.43 17.74
N PRO A 127 3.16 3.91 17.19
CA PRO A 127 3.17 4.65 15.93
C PRO A 127 4.09 5.87 15.96
N GLU A 128 5.00 5.99 15.00
CA GLU A 128 5.99 7.06 14.94
C GLU A 128 5.69 8.05 13.80
N PRO A 129 5.85 9.38 14.00
CA PRO A 129 5.72 10.34 12.90
C PRO A 129 6.82 10.14 11.86
N ILE A 130 6.55 10.53 10.61
CA ILE A 130 7.52 10.46 9.51
C ILE A 130 7.91 11.88 9.10
N ASP A 131 9.10 12.33 9.52
CA ASP A 131 9.56 13.72 9.37
C ASP A 131 9.72 14.17 7.91
N SER A 132 9.90 13.23 6.98
CA SER A 132 10.03 13.52 5.55
C SER A 132 8.69 13.80 4.87
N LEU A 133 7.56 13.49 5.51
CA LEU A 133 6.21 13.71 4.98
C LEU A 133 5.60 15.00 5.55
N PRO A 134 4.75 15.70 4.77
CA PRO A 134 4.08 16.89 5.26
C PRO A 134 3.04 16.53 6.33
N ASP A 135 2.71 17.49 7.21
CA ASP A 135 1.67 17.30 8.25
C ASP A 135 0.33 16.81 7.69
N GLN A 136 -0.04 17.33 6.51
CA GLN A 136 -1.23 16.92 5.77
C GLN A 136 -1.10 17.20 4.27
N VAL A 137 -1.86 16.46 3.48
CA VAL A 137 -2.07 16.68 2.04
C VAL A 137 -3.57 16.68 1.78
N ARG A 138 -4.04 17.68 1.02
CA ARG A 138 -5.46 17.82 0.63
C ARG A 138 -5.58 17.67 -0.87
N PHE A 139 -6.59 16.92 -1.30
CA PHE A 139 -6.88 16.67 -2.71
C PHE A 139 -8.28 17.17 -3.05
N ASP A 140 -8.49 17.59 -4.30
CA ASP A 140 -9.85 17.66 -4.84
C ASP A 140 -10.44 16.23 -4.88
N ARG A 141 -11.63 16.05 -4.31
CA ARG A 141 -12.24 14.73 -4.16
C ARG A 141 -12.57 14.09 -5.51
N ALA A 142 -13.07 14.86 -6.48
CA ALA A 142 -13.43 14.31 -7.77
C ALA A 142 -12.18 13.83 -8.52
N GLN A 143 -11.08 14.59 -8.43
CA GLN A 143 -9.79 14.22 -8.98
C GLN A 143 -9.23 12.94 -8.31
N TYR A 144 -9.30 12.87 -6.98
CA TYR A 144 -8.84 11.72 -6.19
C TYR A 144 -9.62 10.44 -6.52
N GLU A 145 -10.95 10.51 -6.53
CA GLU A 145 -11.82 9.36 -6.84
C GLU A 145 -11.63 8.90 -8.29
N ALA A 146 -11.45 9.83 -9.24
CA ALA A 146 -11.20 9.50 -10.64
C ALA A 146 -9.89 8.73 -10.85
N GLU A 147 -8.82 9.04 -10.10
CA GLU A 147 -7.56 8.29 -10.18
C GLU A 147 -7.70 6.85 -9.66
N LEU A 148 -8.49 6.66 -8.60
CA LEU A 148 -8.69 5.35 -7.99
C LEU A 148 -9.72 4.48 -8.73
N ALA A 149 -10.64 5.09 -9.50
CA ALA A 149 -11.75 4.39 -10.15
C ALA A 149 -11.32 3.21 -11.04
N ASP A 150 -10.21 3.35 -11.77
CA ASP A 150 -9.68 2.32 -12.66
C ASP A 150 -8.43 1.60 -12.10
N ALA A 151 -8.07 1.86 -10.83
CA ALA A 151 -6.84 1.34 -10.24
C ALA A 151 -6.77 -0.20 -10.30
N VAL A 152 -7.87 -0.89 -10.00
CA VAL A 152 -7.94 -2.36 -10.04
C VAL A 152 -7.59 -2.90 -11.43
N HIS A 153 -8.17 -2.31 -12.49
CA HIS A 153 -7.90 -2.73 -13.86
C HIS A 153 -6.45 -2.43 -14.25
N ARG A 154 -5.97 -1.23 -13.95
CA ARG A 154 -4.59 -0.80 -14.22
C ARG A 154 -3.57 -1.72 -13.56
N VAL A 155 -3.76 -2.08 -12.29
CA VAL A 155 -2.89 -3.05 -11.60
C VAL A 155 -2.93 -4.41 -12.30
N ALA A 156 -4.11 -4.87 -12.75
CA ALA A 156 -4.26 -6.11 -13.52
C ALA A 156 -3.64 -6.07 -14.93
N THR A 157 -3.11 -4.93 -15.39
CA THR A 157 -2.33 -4.82 -16.63
C THR A 157 -0.81 -4.76 -16.40
N LEU A 158 -0.36 -4.60 -15.14
CA LEU A 158 1.07 -4.56 -14.83
C LEU A 158 1.74 -5.92 -15.11
N PRO A 159 3.05 -5.94 -15.41
CA PRO A 159 3.78 -7.19 -15.61
C PRO A 159 3.63 -8.12 -14.41
N GLU A 160 3.41 -9.41 -14.66
CA GLU A 160 3.52 -10.41 -13.61
C GLU A 160 4.96 -10.48 -13.13
N SER A 161 5.13 -10.49 -11.82
CA SER A 161 6.41 -10.78 -11.19
C SER A 161 6.90 -12.14 -11.70
N GLU A 162 8.18 -12.24 -12.10
CA GLU A 162 8.78 -13.49 -12.56
C GLU A 162 8.43 -14.66 -11.61
N PRO A 163 8.22 -15.88 -12.15
CA PRO A 163 7.32 -16.87 -11.57
C PRO A 163 7.55 -17.11 -10.08
N ARG A 164 6.45 -16.99 -9.32
CA ARG A 164 6.35 -17.38 -7.91
C ARG A 164 6.84 -18.80 -7.70
N PHE A 165 8.11 -18.95 -7.32
CA PHE A 165 8.62 -20.24 -6.85
C PHE A 165 8.05 -20.66 -5.48
N LEU A 166 7.14 -19.86 -4.89
CA LEU A 166 6.34 -20.30 -3.74
C LEU A 166 5.42 -21.50 -4.05
N GLU A 167 5.25 -21.89 -5.33
CA GLU A 167 4.51 -23.10 -5.72
C GLU A 167 5.37 -24.36 -5.91
N ARG A 168 6.33 -24.62 -5.03
CA ARG A 168 6.65 -26.02 -4.71
C ARG A 168 6.43 -26.29 -3.23
N PRO A 169 5.25 -26.81 -2.82
CA PRO A 169 5.11 -27.40 -1.51
C PRO A 169 6.14 -28.53 -1.43
N ARG A 170 7.09 -28.43 -0.50
CA ARG A 170 7.61 -29.66 0.09
C ARG A 170 6.39 -30.33 0.70
N ARG A 171 6.05 -31.53 0.20
CA ARG A 171 4.88 -32.33 0.60
C ARG A 171 4.51 -32.07 2.06
N GLY A 172 3.31 -31.55 2.31
CA GLY A 172 2.68 -31.60 3.63
C GLY A 172 2.51 -30.30 4.41
N ARG A 173 2.80 -29.10 3.87
CA ARG A 173 2.41 -27.84 4.54
C ARG A 173 1.69 -26.91 3.58
N HIS A 174 0.37 -26.83 3.75
CA HIS A 174 -0.44 -25.76 3.17
C HIS A 174 -0.10 -24.46 3.90
N LEU A 175 0.59 -23.53 3.23
CA LEU A 175 0.66 -22.15 3.67
C LEU A 175 -0.76 -21.57 3.56
N ARG A 176 -1.42 -21.40 4.71
CA ARG A 176 -2.71 -20.72 4.81
C ARG A 176 -2.41 -19.23 5.01
N TRP A 177 -2.96 -18.40 4.12
CA TRP A 177 -2.86 -16.95 4.20
C TRP A 177 -3.80 -16.35 5.25
N PRO A 178 -3.45 -15.21 5.90
CA PRO A 178 -4.07 -14.76 7.15
C PRO A 178 -5.55 -14.38 7.03
N TRP A 179 -6.03 -14.01 5.84
CA TRP A 179 -7.37 -13.44 5.65
C TRP A 179 -8.42 -14.39 5.07
N LYS A 180 -8.19 -15.71 5.04
CA LYS A 180 -9.32 -16.62 4.82
C LYS A 180 -10.19 -16.69 6.09
N PRO A 181 -11.45 -16.20 6.08
CA PRO A 181 -12.34 -16.47 7.19
C PRO A 181 -12.48 -17.98 7.35
N ARG A 182 -12.51 -18.44 8.61
CA ARG A 182 -12.80 -19.84 8.92
C ARG A 182 -14.15 -20.17 8.30
N LYS A 183 -14.18 -21.17 7.41
CA LYS A 183 -15.42 -21.89 7.15
C LYS A 183 -15.61 -22.77 8.37
N ASP A 184 -16.63 -22.45 9.15
CA ASP A 184 -17.17 -23.31 10.20
C ASP A 184 -17.60 -24.66 9.61
#